data_AF-A0A6I2FIL7-F1
#
_entry.id   AF-A0A6I2FIL7-F1
#
_cell.length_a   1.000
_cell.length_b   1.000
_cell.length_c   1.000
_cell.angle_alpha   90.00
_cell.angle_beta   90.00
_cell.angle_gamma   90.00
#
_symmetry.space_group_name_H-M   'P 1'
#
loop_
_entity.id
_entity.type
_entity.pdbx_description
1 polymer ?
#
loop_
_entity_poly.entity_id
_entity_poly.type
_entity_poly.pdbx_seq_one_letter_code
_entity_poly.pdbx_strand_id
1 'polypeptide(L)'
;MSIWSRDDWSTPSALGSDPPLLFSRNSRRLIEAVVRWVAVHPAPDRPFLDADIPGEVDDADHGLSPRDVAEALIDPGHPARPAITALFEAGFSGYRGSQEELIREIASVFEQEAANWERFNG
;
A
#
# COMPACT_ATOMS: atom_id res chain seq x y z
N MET A 1 8.51 12.97 8.55
CA MET A 1 7.13 13.10 8.03
C MET A 1 6.79 11.77 7.40
N SER A 2 5.70 11.15 7.86
CA SER A 2 5.31 9.80 7.44
C SER A 2 4.37 9.92 6.26
N ILE A 3 4.67 9.26 5.14
CA ILE A 3 3.75 9.15 3.99
C ILE A 3 2.40 8.52 4.37
N TRP A 4 2.31 7.95 5.57
CA TRP A 4 1.12 7.36 6.17
C TRP A 4 0.25 8.36 6.95
N SER A 5 0.65 9.64 7.02
CA SER A 5 -0.15 10.67 7.68
C SER A 5 -1.33 11.08 6.80
N ARG A 6 -2.54 10.92 7.33
CA ARG A 6 -3.81 11.29 6.69
C ARG A 6 -3.84 12.75 6.21
N ASP A 7 -3.13 13.64 6.91
CA ASP A 7 -3.05 15.07 6.59
C ASP A 7 -2.24 15.38 5.31
N ASP A 8 -1.41 14.44 4.87
CA ASP A 8 -0.61 14.58 3.65
C ASP A 8 -1.38 14.15 2.39
N TRP A 9 -2.64 13.69 2.53
CA TRP A 9 -3.42 13.07 1.45
C TRP A 9 -4.51 14.02 0.92
N SER A 10 -4.40 14.43 -0.34
CA SER A 10 -5.48 15.13 -1.05
C SER A 10 -6.49 14.13 -1.64
N THR A 11 -7.78 14.46 -1.55
CA THR A 11 -8.90 13.65 -2.09
C THR A 11 -8.71 13.29 -3.57
N PRO A 12 -9.02 12.03 -3.98
CA PRO A 12 -8.83 11.62 -5.37
C PRO A 12 -9.81 12.34 -6.29
N SER A 13 -9.28 12.90 -7.37
CA SER A 13 -10.09 13.29 -8.53
C SER A 13 -10.43 12.04 -9.33
N ALA A 14 -11.70 11.93 -9.72
CA ALA A 14 -12.24 10.82 -10.51
C ALA A 14 -11.36 10.51 -11.74
N LEU A 15 -10.59 9.43 -11.68
CA LEU A 15 -9.80 8.94 -12.81
C LEU A 15 -10.60 7.85 -13.53
N GLY A 16 -11.03 8.20 -14.74
CA GLY A 16 -11.61 7.25 -15.68
C GLY A 16 -10.54 6.29 -16.21
N SER A 17 -10.89 5.01 -16.15
CA SER A 17 -10.52 3.92 -17.08
C SER A 17 -9.15 4.01 -17.79
N ASP A 18 -8.08 3.66 -17.07
CA ASP A 18 -6.85 3.09 -17.63
C ASP A 18 -6.25 2.12 -16.58
N PRO A 19 -5.48 1.08 -16.98
CA PRO A 19 -5.25 -0.09 -16.13
C PRO A 19 -4.52 0.30 -14.84
N PRO A 20 -4.95 -0.25 -13.69
CA PRO A 20 -4.49 0.23 -12.39
C PRO A 20 -2.99 0.02 -12.23
N LEU A 21 -2.36 0.95 -11.52
CA LEU A 21 -0.94 1.11 -11.14
C LEU A 21 -0.14 -0.18 -10.87
N LEU A 22 -0.83 -1.26 -10.56
CA LEU A 22 -0.33 -2.58 -10.20
C LEU A 22 0.04 -3.47 -11.41
N PHE A 23 -0.13 -2.98 -12.64
CA PHE A 23 0.29 -3.68 -13.88
C PHE A 23 1.57 -3.12 -14.54
N SER A 24 2.26 -2.14 -13.93
CA SER A 24 3.50 -1.56 -14.46
C SER A 24 4.71 -2.49 -14.27
N ARG A 25 5.80 -2.29 -15.04
CA ARG A 25 7.07 -3.05 -14.89
C ARG A 25 7.65 -2.96 -13.47
N ASN A 26 7.29 -1.94 -12.70
CA ASN A 26 7.75 -1.72 -11.33
C ASN A 26 6.80 -2.32 -10.26
N SER A 27 5.62 -2.83 -10.64
CA SER A 27 4.69 -3.44 -9.67
C SER A 27 5.29 -4.67 -9.00
N ARG A 28 6.08 -5.46 -9.73
CA ARG A 28 6.83 -6.59 -9.17
C ARG A 28 7.79 -6.15 -8.07
N ARG A 29 8.55 -5.08 -8.29
CA ARG A 29 9.50 -4.57 -7.28
C ARG A 29 8.76 -4.08 -6.04
N LEU A 30 7.65 -3.37 -6.23
CA LEU A 30 6.80 -2.93 -5.12
C LEU A 30 6.26 -4.13 -4.31
N ILE A 31 5.74 -5.15 -4.99
CA ILE A 31 5.25 -6.39 -4.35
C ILE A 31 6.37 -7.05 -3.55
N GLU A 32 7.55 -7.23 -4.15
CA GLU A 32 8.71 -7.84 -3.50
C GLU A 32 9.17 -7.04 -2.26
N ALA A 33 9.19 -5.70 -2.37
CA ALA A 33 9.54 -4.81 -1.26
C ALA A 33 8.53 -4.89 -0.10
N VAL A 34 7.23 -4.85 -0.41
CA VAL A 34 6.17 -4.94 0.60
C VAL A 34 6.17 -6.32 1.27
N VAL A 35 6.31 -7.40 0.50
CA VAL A 35 6.40 -8.77 1.06
C VAL A 35 7.57 -8.91 2.01
N ARG A 36 8.75 -8.39 1.63
CA ARG A 36 9.93 -8.40 2.50
C ARG A 36 9.68 -7.59 3.77
N TRP A 37 9.11 -6.40 3.64
CA TRP A 37 8.78 -5.56 4.80
C TRP A 37 7.82 -6.26 5.76
N VAL A 38 6.75 -6.89 5.25
CA VAL A 38 5.81 -7.68 6.08
C VAL A 38 6.52 -8.81 6.82
N ALA A 39 7.44 -9.52 6.15
CA ALA A 39 8.15 -10.66 6.75
C ALA A 39 8.99 -10.27 7.98
N VAL A 40 9.40 -9.01 8.09
CA VAL A 40 10.22 -8.49 9.19
C VAL A 40 9.47 -7.48 10.07
N HIS A 41 8.20 -7.21 9.77
CA HIS A 41 7.39 -6.26 10.51
C HIS A 41 7.05 -6.81 11.92
N PRO A 42 7.17 -6.03 13.01
CA PRO A 42 6.96 -6.53 14.37
C PRO A 42 5.50 -6.91 14.69
N ALA A 43 4.54 -6.44 13.88
CA ALA A 43 3.13 -6.73 14.03
C ALA A 43 2.47 -6.84 12.64
N PRO A 44 2.76 -7.90 11.88
CA PRO A 44 2.32 -8.01 10.47
C PRO A 44 0.81 -8.21 10.32
N ASP A 45 0.15 -8.67 11.40
CA ASP A 45 -1.28 -9.00 11.43
C ASP A 45 -2.09 -7.95 12.20
N ARG A 46 -1.43 -6.92 12.73
CA ARG A 46 -2.10 -5.87 13.48
C ARG A 46 -2.60 -4.80 12.51
N PRO A 47 -3.90 -4.47 12.53
CA PRO A 47 -4.45 -3.36 11.77
C PRO A 47 -3.71 -2.05 12.03
N PHE A 48 -3.40 -1.31 10.97
CA PHE A 48 -2.75 0.01 11.06
C PHE A 48 -3.41 1.08 10.19
N LEU A 49 -4.29 0.70 9.27
CA LEU A 49 -4.94 1.61 8.35
C LEU A 49 -6.42 1.29 8.24
N ASP A 50 -7.28 2.19 8.70
CA ASP A 50 -8.74 2.01 8.57
C ASP A 50 -9.15 2.12 7.10
N ALA A 51 -9.83 1.10 6.58
CA ALA A 51 -10.33 1.09 5.21
C ALA A 51 -11.76 0.55 5.15
N ASP A 52 -12.61 1.20 4.37
CA ASP A 52 -13.93 0.69 4.05
C ASP A 52 -13.81 -0.38 2.95
N ILE A 53 -14.06 -1.65 3.30
CA ILE A 53 -13.95 -2.80 2.38
C ILE A 53 -15.37 -3.20 1.92
N PRO A 54 -15.72 -3.00 0.64
CA PRO A 54 -17.07 -3.28 0.16
C PRO A 54 -17.48 -4.75 0.31
N GLY A 55 -18.61 -5.00 0.96
CA GLY A 55 -19.22 -6.34 1.06
C GLY A 55 -19.07 -7.02 2.43
N GLU A 56 -18.30 -6.46 3.34
CA GLU A 56 -18.31 -6.85 4.76
C GLU A 56 -19.32 -5.95 5.50
N VAL A 57 -20.23 -6.58 6.26
CA VAL A 57 -21.47 -5.95 6.77
C VAL A 57 -21.39 -5.66 8.28
N ASP A 58 -20.25 -5.94 8.92
CA ASP A 58 -20.11 -5.77 10.38
C ASP A 58 -19.32 -4.49 10.68
N ASP A 59 -19.88 -3.63 11.55
CA ASP A 59 -19.35 -2.30 11.95
C ASP A 59 -18.05 -2.37 12.80
N ALA A 60 -17.27 -3.45 12.71
CA ALA A 60 -16.06 -3.63 13.48
C ALA A 60 -14.85 -3.09 12.71
N ASP A 61 -14.44 -1.85 13.02
CA ASP A 61 -13.16 -1.21 12.68
C ASP A 61 -12.23 -2.06 11.77
N HIS A 62 -12.53 -2.07 10.46
CA HIS A 62 -11.77 -2.85 9.48
C HIS A 62 -10.49 -2.10 9.13
N GLY A 63 -9.49 -2.26 9.99
CA GLY A 63 -8.15 -1.81 9.65
C GLY A 63 -7.39 -2.86 8.84
N LEU A 64 -6.79 -2.43 7.74
CA LEU A 64 -5.82 -3.21 6.97
C LEU A 64 -4.56 -3.40 7.80
N SER A 65 -4.12 -4.65 7.93
CA SER A 65 -2.82 -5.02 8.46
C SER A 65 -1.74 -4.95 7.37
N PRO A 66 -0.45 -4.92 7.74
CA PRO A 66 0.64 -5.08 6.78
C PRO A 66 0.47 -6.30 5.86
N ARG A 67 -0.02 -7.42 6.40
CA ARG A 67 -0.27 -8.65 5.64
C ARG A 67 -1.37 -8.46 4.61
N ASP A 68 -2.50 -7.87 4.98
CA ASP A 68 -3.61 -7.61 4.04
C ASP A 68 -3.13 -6.75 2.87
N VAL A 69 -2.22 -5.80 3.14
CA VAL A 69 -1.61 -4.98 2.09
C VAL A 69 -0.79 -5.83 1.12
N ALA A 70 0.08 -6.71 1.62
CA ALA A 70 0.86 -7.60 0.77
C ALA A 70 -0.02 -8.58 -0.03
N GLU A 71 -0.99 -9.20 0.63
CA GLU A 71 -1.88 -10.20 0.02
C GLU A 71 -2.71 -9.59 -1.09
N ALA A 72 -3.30 -8.42 -0.87
CA ALA A 72 -4.03 -7.74 -1.93
C ALA A 72 -3.14 -7.13 -3.02
N LEU A 73 -1.83 -6.92 -2.80
CA LEU A 73 -0.92 -6.58 -3.90
C LEU A 73 -0.60 -7.81 -4.77
N ILE A 74 -0.49 -8.99 -4.16
CA ILE A 74 -0.21 -10.28 -4.83
C ILE A 74 -1.44 -10.81 -5.57
N ASP A 75 -2.60 -10.82 -4.91
CA ASP A 75 -3.84 -11.39 -5.42
C ASP A 75 -4.82 -10.29 -5.87
N PRO A 76 -5.05 -10.13 -7.19
CA PRO A 76 -6.05 -9.20 -7.71
C PRO A 76 -7.49 -9.48 -7.24
N GLY A 77 -7.80 -10.69 -6.78
CA GLY A 77 -9.11 -11.09 -6.26
C GLY A 77 -9.32 -10.79 -4.78
N HIS A 78 -8.31 -10.29 -4.06
CA HIS A 78 -8.39 -10.05 -2.63
C HIS A 78 -9.44 -8.97 -2.27
N PRO A 79 -10.26 -9.15 -1.22
CA PRO A 79 -11.29 -8.18 -0.82
C PRO A 79 -10.75 -6.75 -0.59
N ALA A 80 -9.55 -6.63 -0.01
CA ALA A 80 -8.88 -5.33 0.21
C ALA A 80 -8.31 -4.66 -1.06
N ARG A 81 -8.32 -5.34 -2.22
CA ARG A 81 -7.73 -4.83 -3.47
C ARG A 81 -8.27 -3.45 -3.89
N PRO A 82 -9.59 -3.18 -3.84
CA PRO A 82 -10.13 -1.86 -4.20
C PRO A 82 -9.65 -0.77 -3.26
N ALA A 83 -9.64 -1.03 -1.95
CA ALA A 83 -9.18 -0.08 -0.94
C ALA A 83 -7.70 0.27 -1.13
N ILE A 84 -6.85 -0.72 -1.35
CA ILE A 84 -5.43 -0.51 -1.63
C ILE A 84 -5.22 0.27 -2.91
N THR A 85 -5.94 -0.10 -3.97
CA THR A 85 -5.84 0.61 -5.26
C THR A 85 -6.21 2.08 -5.08
N ALA A 86 -7.29 2.37 -4.34
CA ALA A 86 -7.71 3.73 -4.02
C ALA A 86 -6.69 4.51 -3.16
N LEU A 87 -6.04 3.87 -2.18
CA LEU A 87 -4.97 4.48 -1.37
C LEU A 87 -3.79 4.88 -2.25
N PHE A 88 -3.38 3.96 -3.13
CA PHE A 88 -2.34 4.22 -4.10
C PHE A 88 -2.76 5.39 -4.99
N GLU A 89 -3.92 5.34 -5.65
CA GLU A 89 -4.45 6.40 -6.52
C GLU A 89 -4.54 7.76 -5.82
N ALA A 90 -4.96 7.82 -4.56
CA ALA A 90 -4.97 9.03 -3.75
C ALA A 90 -3.55 9.60 -3.60
N GLY A 91 -2.58 8.74 -3.24
CA GLY A 91 -1.16 9.11 -3.18
C GLY A 91 -0.59 9.60 -4.52
N PHE A 92 -1.05 9.03 -5.64
CA PHE A 92 -0.63 9.48 -6.99
C PHE A 92 -1.22 10.84 -7.37
N SER A 93 -2.43 11.16 -6.94
CA SER A 93 -3.14 12.39 -7.36
C SER A 93 -2.42 13.69 -6.99
N GLY A 94 -1.59 13.68 -5.95
CA GLY A 94 -0.77 14.82 -5.52
C GLY A 94 0.67 14.84 -6.06
N TYR A 95 1.13 13.75 -6.69
CA TYR A 95 2.52 13.61 -7.12
C TYR A 95 2.77 14.28 -8.48
N ARG A 96 3.82 15.10 -8.56
CA ARG A 96 4.15 15.87 -9.78
C ARG A 96 5.04 15.13 -10.78
N GLY A 97 5.61 13.98 -10.39
CA GLY A 97 6.40 13.12 -11.28
C GLY A 97 5.56 12.04 -11.96
N SER A 98 6.23 11.11 -12.63
CA SER A 98 5.57 9.96 -13.26
C SER A 98 5.13 8.92 -12.22
N GLN A 99 4.08 8.16 -12.53
CA GLN A 99 3.66 7.01 -11.71
C GLN A 99 4.80 6.02 -11.49
N GLU A 100 5.67 5.81 -12.49
CA GLU A 100 6.85 4.93 -12.35
C GLU A 100 7.90 5.46 -11.37
N GLU A 101 8.09 6.76 -11.26
CA GLU A 101 8.97 7.37 -10.26
C GLU A 101 8.40 7.18 -8.86
N LEU A 102 7.12 7.47 -8.67
CA LEU A 102 6.48 7.30 -7.36
C LEU A 102 6.45 5.82 -6.92
N ILE A 103 6.15 4.86 -7.81
CA ILE A 103 6.23 3.43 -7.47
C ILE A 103 7.65 3.04 -7.04
N ARG A 104 8.68 3.58 -7.71
CA ARG A 104 10.09 3.34 -7.33
C ARG A 104 10.42 3.95 -5.97
N GLU A 105 9.92 5.15 -5.67
CA GLU A 105 10.09 5.81 -4.38
C GLU A 105 9.41 5.02 -3.26
N ILE A 106 8.15 4.61 -3.45
CA ILE A 106 7.40 3.81 -2.47
C ILE A 106 8.10 2.47 -2.21
N ALA A 107 8.53 1.76 -3.26
CA ALA A 107 9.28 0.51 -3.09
C ALA A 107 10.58 0.73 -2.30
N SER A 108 11.29 1.83 -2.57
CA SER A 108 12.52 2.20 -1.83
C SER A 108 12.27 2.45 -0.35
N VAL A 109 11.12 3.05 0.02
CA VAL A 109 10.74 3.25 1.42
C VAL A 109 10.54 1.92 2.12
N PHE A 110 9.79 0.99 1.53
CA PHE A 110 9.59 -0.36 2.10
C PHE A 110 10.90 -1.15 2.21
N GLU A 111 11.76 -1.07 1.19
CA GLU A 111 13.10 -1.69 1.22
C GLU A 111 13.96 -1.14 2.37
N GLN A 112 13.96 0.18 2.58
CA GLN A 112 14.70 0.82 3.66
C GLN A 112 14.14 0.47 5.04
N GLU A 113 12.81 0.49 5.20
CA GLU A 113 12.18 0.08 6.46
C GLU A 113 12.49 -1.38 6.80
N ALA A 114 12.36 -2.29 5.83
CA ALA A 114 12.70 -3.70 6.02
C ALA A 114 14.16 -3.86 6.46
N ALA A 115 15.10 -3.19 5.78
CA ALA A 115 16.51 -3.23 6.13
C ALA A 115 16.80 -2.65 7.53
N ASN A 116 16.07 -1.60 7.93
CA ASN A 116 16.18 -1.04 9.27
C ASN A 116 15.69 -2.03 10.32
N TRP A 117 14.54 -2.67 10.11
CA TRP A 117 14.03 -3.67 11.03
C TRP A 117 14.96 -4.88 11.17
N GLU A 118 15.47 -5.41 10.06
CA GLU A 118 16.48 -6.48 10.09
C GLU A 118 17.73 -6.09 10.89
N ARG A 119 18.17 -4.83 10.78
CA ARG A 119 19.37 -4.34 11.46
C ARG A 119 19.19 -4.13 12.96
N PHE A 120 18.00 -3.71 13.40
CA PHE A 120 17.75 -3.31 14.78
C PHE A 120 16.98 -4.35 15.61
N ASN A 121 16.35 -5.34 14.96
CA ASN A 121 15.58 -6.40 15.63
C ASN A 121 16.04 -7.84 15.29
N GLY A 122 17.04 -8.00 14.43
CA GLY A 122 17.62 -9.29 14.03
C GLY A 122 18.76 -9.78 14.91
#